data_AF-A0A1W9LXM3-F1
#
_entry.id   AF-A0A1W9LXM3-F1
#
_cell.length_a   1.000
_cell.length_b   1.000
_cell.length_c   1.000
_cell.angle_alpha   90.00
_cell.angle_beta   90.00
_cell.angle_gamma   90.00
#
_symmetry.space_group_name_H-M   'P 1'
#
loop_
_entity.id
_entity.type
_entity.pdbx_description
1 polymer ?
#
loop_
_entity_poly.entity_id
_entity_poly.type
_entity_poly.pdbx_seq_one_letter_code
_entity_poly.pdbx_strand_id
1 'polypeptide(L)'
;MRPWRCLFSLVFLLALLLLPEHAWALQSHGPPEGFYVHQMAHVLYAVSLLYLARDVRRSALSGQGWRHLRTFCFLMTSWNIVALVGHFAERSLDASALATINGYLSLHLVAPIDWLDMLFYLAKLDHLISVPAIFFLLLVLRAFHQQLDARNDSEPLA
;
A
#
# COMPACT_ATOMS: atom_id res chain seq x y z
N MET A 1 22.45 16.30 -21.93
CA MET A 1 21.44 16.90 -21.03
C MET A 1 22.10 18.09 -20.33
N ARG A 2 21.47 19.26 -20.28
CA ARG A 2 22.10 20.47 -19.69
C ARG A 2 22.25 20.27 -18.17
N PRO A 3 23.47 20.36 -17.59
CA PRO A 3 23.74 19.99 -16.19
C PRO A 3 22.92 20.79 -15.17
N TRP A 4 22.56 22.03 -15.54
CA TRP A 4 21.69 22.92 -14.78
C TRP A 4 20.28 22.37 -14.56
N ARG A 5 19.74 21.55 -15.48
CA ARG A 5 18.42 20.91 -15.31
C ARG A 5 18.47 19.81 -14.26
N CYS A 6 19.53 19.01 -14.25
CA CYS A 6 19.74 17.96 -13.24
C CYS A 6 19.96 18.54 -11.85
N LEU A 7 20.77 19.61 -11.75
CA LEU A 7 20.99 20.31 -10.49
C LEU A 7 19.69 20.93 -9.95
N PHE A 8 18.91 21.59 -10.82
CA PHE A 8 17.63 22.18 -10.42
C PHE A 8 16.62 21.12 -9.97
N SER A 9 16.49 20.01 -10.71
CA SER A 9 15.63 18.89 -10.31
C SER A 9 16.08 18.23 -9.00
N LEU A 10 17.39 18.09 -8.79
CA LEU A 10 17.95 17.53 -7.55
C LEU A 10 17.68 18.44 -6.35
N VAL A 11 17.90 19.75 -6.50
CA VAL A 11 17.60 20.75 -5.45
C VAL A 11 16.11 20.79 -5.13
N PHE A 12 15.25 20.74 -6.15
CA PHE A 12 13.79 20.69 -5.95
C PHE A 12 13.34 19.41 -5.23
N LEU A 13 13.88 18.24 -5.59
CA LEU A 13 13.63 16.98 -4.89
C LEU A 13 14.11 17.00 -3.44
N LEU A 14 15.30 17.56 -3.18
CA LEU A 14 15.84 17.73 -1.83
C LEU A 14 14.97 18.69 -1.00
N ALA A 15 14.46 19.78 -1.59
CA ALA A 15 13.57 20.70 -0.92
C ALA A 15 12.24 20.02 -0.52
N LEU A 16 11.64 19.20 -1.40
CA LEU A 16 10.43 18.44 -1.10
C LEU A 16 10.63 17.39 0.01
N LEU A 17 11.83 16.82 0.12
CA LEU A 17 12.16 15.81 1.15
C LEU A 17 12.51 16.44 2.50
N LEU A 18 13.17 17.59 2.50
CA LEU A 18 13.69 18.24 3.72
C LEU A 18 12.72 19.24 4.34
N LEU A 19 11.70 19.68 3.59
CA LEU A 19 10.66 20.59 4.07
C LEU A 19 9.28 19.95 3.91
N PRO A 20 9.00 18.81 4.57
CA PRO A 20 7.66 18.26 4.57
C PRO A 20 6.75 19.22 5.35
N GLU A 21 5.95 20.00 4.65
CA GLU A 21 4.78 20.63 5.27
C GLU A 21 3.73 19.56 5.58
N HIS A 22 2.81 19.89 6.49
CA HIS A 22 1.67 19.05 6.76
C HIS A 22 0.91 18.85 5.45
N ALA A 23 0.84 17.62 4.95
CA ALA A 23 -0.12 17.31 3.90
C ALA A 23 -1.50 17.34 4.58
N TRP A 24 -2.22 18.46 4.48
CA TRP A 24 -3.64 18.60 4.85
C TRP A 24 -4.56 17.74 3.93
N ALA A 25 -4.01 16.68 3.32
CA ALA A 25 -4.69 15.74 2.46
C ALA A 25 -5.39 14.63 3.26
N LEU A 26 -5.28 14.63 4.59
CA LEU A 26 -6.05 13.73 5.43
C LEU A 26 -7.45 14.34 5.66
N GLN A 27 -8.41 13.99 4.81
CA GLN A 27 -9.82 14.19 5.15
C GLN A 27 -10.14 13.27 6.32
N SER A 28 -9.95 13.75 7.55
CA SER A 28 -10.40 13.06 8.75
C SER A 28 -11.92 13.07 8.75
N HIS A 29 -12.52 12.02 8.24
CA HIS A 29 -13.93 11.77 8.50
C HIS A 29 -14.06 11.49 10.00
N GLY A 30 -14.94 12.25 10.67
CA GLY A 30 -15.16 12.09 12.10
C GLY A 30 -15.61 10.67 12.48
N PRO A 31 -15.41 10.24 13.73
CA PRO A 31 -16.07 9.05 14.23
C PRO A 31 -17.59 9.28 14.25
N PRO A 32 -18.41 8.31 13.81
CA PRO A 32 -18.04 6.96 13.34
C PRO A 32 -17.96 6.80 11.80
N GLU A 33 -18.38 7.78 11.00
CA GLU A 33 -18.53 7.63 9.53
C GLU A 33 -17.20 7.31 8.86
N GLY A 34 -16.11 7.94 9.30
CA GLY A 34 -14.78 7.71 8.75
C GLY A 34 -14.30 6.29 8.90
N PHE A 35 -14.58 5.69 10.05
CA PHE A 35 -14.25 4.29 10.31
C PHE A 35 -14.99 3.38 9.32
N TYR A 36 -16.30 3.56 9.15
CA TYR A 36 -17.09 2.73 8.24
C TYR A 36 -16.66 2.87 6.78
N VAL A 37 -16.48 4.10 6.28
CA VAL A 37 -16.06 4.34 4.90
C VAL A 37 -14.67 3.74 4.65
N HIS A 38 -13.75 3.87 5.60
CA HIS A 38 -12.41 3.30 5.48
C HIS A 38 -12.43 1.76 5.45
N GLN A 39 -13.20 1.13 6.35
CA GLN A 39 -13.40 -0.32 6.33
C GLN A 39 -14.03 -0.80 5.02
N MET A 40 -15.05 -0.08 4.52
CA MET A 40 -15.68 -0.37 3.23
C MET A 40 -14.70 -0.23 2.07
N ALA A 41 -13.76 0.72 2.13
CA ALA A 41 -12.73 0.87 1.11
C ALA A 41 -11.80 -0.36 1.05
N HIS A 42 -11.39 -0.91 2.21
CA HIS A 42 -10.62 -2.15 2.25
C HIS A 42 -11.38 -3.35 1.66
N VAL A 43 -12.66 -3.49 2.00
CA VAL A 43 -13.52 -4.55 1.46
C VAL A 43 -13.65 -4.42 -0.05
N LEU A 44 -14.02 -3.24 -0.53
CA LEU A 44 -14.18 -2.98 -1.96
C LEU A 44 -12.87 -3.24 -2.70
N TYR A 45 -11.75 -2.75 -2.18
CA TYR A 45 -10.45 -2.93 -2.81
C TYR A 45 -10.04 -4.41 -2.87
N ALA A 46 -10.22 -5.15 -1.77
CA ALA A 46 -9.97 -6.59 -1.73
C ALA A 46 -10.81 -7.35 -2.77
N VAL A 47 -12.10 -7.04 -2.89
CA VAL A 47 -13.01 -7.65 -3.88
C VAL A 47 -12.58 -7.31 -5.30
N SER A 48 -12.24 -6.06 -5.59
CA SER A 48 -11.75 -5.64 -6.91
C SER A 48 -10.46 -6.37 -7.30
N LEU A 49 -9.53 -6.55 -6.36
CA LEU A 49 -8.28 -7.27 -6.60
C LEU A 49 -8.51 -8.76 -6.84
N LEU A 50 -9.44 -9.39 -6.11
CA LEU A 50 -9.83 -10.78 -6.33
C LEU A 50 -10.50 -10.97 -7.69
N TYR A 51 -11.37 -10.03 -8.08
CA TYR A 51 -11.98 -10.00 -9.39
C TYR A 51 -10.92 -9.88 -10.49
N LEU A 52 -10.00 -8.92 -10.38
CA LEU A 52 -8.89 -8.73 -11.33
C LEU A 52 -8.00 -9.98 -11.40
N ALA A 53 -7.64 -10.58 -10.27
CA ALA A 53 -6.84 -11.79 -10.22
C ALA A 53 -7.55 -12.97 -10.90
N ARG A 54 -8.88 -13.09 -10.73
CA ARG A 54 -9.70 -14.11 -11.40
C ARG A 54 -9.79 -13.86 -12.89
N ASP A 55 -9.97 -12.62 -13.32
CA ASP A 55 -10.07 -12.24 -14.72
C ASP A 55 -8.74 -12.55 -15.45
N VAL A 56 -7.62 -12.05 -14.93
CA VAL A 56 -6.27 -12.33 -15.45
C VAL A 56 -5.97 -13.84 -15.53
N ARG A 57 -6.48 -14.65 -14.60
CA ARG A 57 -6.32 -16.11 -14.64
C ARG A 57 -7.13 -16.78 -15.75
N ARG A 58 -8.26 -16.19 -16.17
CA ARG A 58 -9.16 -16.74 -17.19
C ARG A 58 -8.85 -16.23 -18.58
N SER A 59 -8.23 -15.06 -18.70
CA SER A 59 -7.77 -14.54 -19.98
C SER A 59 -6.62 -15.37 -20.54
N ALA A 60 -6.43 -15.37 -21.86
CA ALA A 60 -5.23 -15.93 -22.51
C ALA A 60 -3.96 -15.05 -22.31
N LEU A 61 -3.97 -14.20 -21.29
CA LEU A 61 -2.90 -13.25 -20.99
C LEU A 61 -1.73 -14.01 -20.35
N SER A 62 -0.62 -14.06 -21.07
CA SER A 62 0.57 -14.80 -20.69
C SER A 62 1.80 -13.89 -20.64
N GLY A 63 2.81 -14.30 -19.87
CA GLY A 63 4.04 -13.54 -19.69
C GLY A 63 4.30 -13.12 -18.24
N GLN A 64 5.49 -12.60 -18.01
CA GLN A 64 6.00 -12.31 -16.67
C GLN A 64 5.22 -11.22 -15.94
N GLY A 65 4.78 -10.17 -16.65
CA GLY A 65 3.95 -9.09 -16.08
C GLY A 65 2.64 -9.62 -15.48
N TRP A 66 1.93 -10.48 -16.19
CA TRP A 66 0.68 -11.08 -15.70
C TRP A 66 0.88 -12.04 -14.52
N ARG A 67 2.04 -12.70 -14.41
CA ARG A 67 2.40 -13.47 -13.20
C ARG A 67 2.60 -12.55 -12.01
N HIS A 68 3.40 -11.49 -12.16
CA HIS A 68 3.61 -10.50 -11.11
C HIS A 68 2.30 -9.80 -10.70
N LEU A 69 1.39 -9.54 -11.64
CA LEU A 69 0.10 -8.92 -11.36
C LEU A 69 -0.77 -9.80 -10.47
N ARG A 70 -0.81 -11.11 -10.74
CA ARG A 70 -1.53 -12.06 -9.87
C ARG A 70 -0.94 -12.13 -8.47
N THR A 71 0.39 -12.09 -8.34
CA THR A 71 1.07 -12.06 -7.03
C THR A 71 0.79 -10.76 -6.28
N PHE A 72 0.83 -9.61 -6.97
CA PHE A 72 0.42 -8.31 -6.42
C PHE A 72 -1.01 -8.38 -5.89
N CYS A 73 -1.97 -8.84 -6.70
CA CYS A 73 -3.36 -8.91 -6.28
C CYS A 73 -3.53 -9.79 -5.04
N PHE A 74 -2.86 -10.96 -4.99
CA PHE A 74 -2.93 -11.84 -3.83
C PHE A 74 -2.39 -11.15 -2.55
N LEU A 75 -1.17 -10.60 -2.62
CA LEU A 75 -0.55 -9.95 -1.46
C LEU A 75 -1.34 -8.71 -1.01
N MET A 76 -1.81 -7.90 -1.96
CA MET A 76 -2.58 -6.70 -1.64
C MET A 76 -3.97 -7.03 -1.09
N THR A 77 -4.62 -8.10 -1.56
CA THR A 77 -5.84 -8.63 -0.92
C THR A 77 -5.55 -9.07 0.52
N SER A 78 -4.46 -9.81 0.75
CA SER A 78 -4.06 -10.21 2.12
C SER A 78 -3.79 -9.02 3.02
N TRP A 79 -3.12 -7.98 2.52
CA TRP A 79 -2.91 -6.74 3.26
C TRP A 79 -4.23 -6.05 3.62
N ASN A 80 -5.19 -5.96 2.69
CA ASN A 80 -6.51 -5.38 2.99
C ASN A 80 -7.25 -6.14 4.10
N ILE A 81 -7.13 -7.47 4.16
CA ILE A 81 -7.71 -8.28 5.24
C ILE A 81 -7.02 -7.97 6.58
N VAL A 82 -5.69 -7.91 6.59
CA VAL A 82 -4.92 -7.57 7.80
C VAL A 82 -5.24 -6.15 8.29
N ALA A 83 -5.34 -5.17 7.38
CA ALA A 83 -5.70 -3.80 7.71
C ALA A 83 -7.12 -3.71 8.29
N LEU A 84 -8.10 -4.39 7.67
CA LEU A 84 -9.47 -4.49 8.17
C LEU A 84 -9.49 -5.02 9.62
N VAL A 85 -8.84 -6.17 9.85
CA VAL A 85 -8.74 -6.78 11.18
C VAL A 85 -8.02 -5.87 12.17
N GLY A 86 -6.92 -5.23 11.77
CA GLY A 86 -6.14 -4.32 12.60
C GLY A 86 -6.95 -3.11 13.05
N HIS A 87 -7.77 -2.54 12.18
CA HIS A 87 -8.66 -1.43 12.53
C HIS A 87 -9.78 -1.84 13.48
N PHE A 88 -10.36 -3.03 13.31
CA PHE A 88 -11.32 -3.55 14.29
C PHE A 88 -10.64 -3.81 15.63
N ALA A 89 -9.44 -4.39 15.64
CA ALA A 89 -8.67 -4.63 16.85
C ALA A 89 -8.37 -3.31 17.58
N GLU A 90 -7.85 -2.30 16.87
CA GLU A 90 -7.56 -0.96 17.39
C GLU A 90 -8.78 -0.31 18.05
N ARG A 91 -9.97 -0.47 17.47
CA ARG A 91 -11.22 0.06 18.03
C ARG A 91 -11.71 -0.71 19.26
N SER A 92 -11.33 -1.97 19.39
CA SER A 92 -11.68 -2.83 20.52
C SER A 92 -10.69 -2.77 21.67
N LEU A 93 -9.53 -2.12 21.50
CA LEU A 93 -8.56 -1.90 22.56
C LEU A 93 -9.11 -0.98 23.65
N ASP A 94 -8.73 -1.27 24.89
CA ASP A 94 -8.94 -0.34 25.98
C ASP A 94 -7.99 0.86 25.83
N ALA A 95 -8.46 2.06 26.17
CA ALA A 95 -7.65 3.27 26.12
C ALA A 95 -6.42 3.18 27.03
N SER A 96 -6.47 2.33 28.07
CA SER A 96 -5.35 2.09 28.98
C SER A 96 -4.24 1.20 28.39
N ALA A 97 -4.53 0.43 27.33
CA ALA A 97 -3.58 -0.48 26.69
C ALA A 97 -2.52 0.24 25.85
N LEU A 98 -2.76 1.51 25.50
CA LEU A 98 -1.90 2.32 24.66
C LEU A 98 -1.36 3.54 25.41
N ALA A 99 -0.03 3.70 25.43
CA ALA A 99 0.63 4.87 25.98
C ALA A 99 1.52 5.55 24.95
N THR A 100 1.39 6.87 24.87
CA THR A 100 2.27 7.71 24.06
C THR A 100 3.46 8.15 24.91
N ILE A 101 4.64 7.60 24.66
CA ILE A 101 5.85 7.89 25.43
C ILE A 101 6.82 8.67 24.54
N ASN A 102 7.13 9.92 24.89
CA ASN A 102 7.96 10.84 24.09
C ASN A 102 7.28 11.47 22.85
N GLY A 103 5.98 11.80 22.96
CA GLY A 103 5.24 12.56 21.95
C GLY A 103 4.47 11.69 20.95
N TYR A 104 3.62 12.33 20.14
CA TYR A 104 2.53 11.67 19.38
C TYR A 104 2.95 10.59 18.37
N LEU A 105 4.24 10.52 18.02
CA LEU A 105 4.78 9.55 17.07
C LEU A 105 5.19 8.21 17.71
N SER A 106 5.17 8.11 19.04
CA SER A 106 5.69 6.95 19.76
C SER A 106 4.59 6.32 20.62
N LEU A 107 3.84 5.41 19.99
CA LEU A 107 2.75 4.66 20.61
C LEU A 107 3.26 3.29 21.08
N HIS A 108 3.07 2.98 22.36
CA HIS A 108 3.52 1.73 22.98
C HIS A 108 2.33 0.96 23.55
N LEU A 109 2.41 -0.37 23.48
CA LEU A 109 1.53 -1.24 24.26
C LEU A 109 2.02 -1.32 25.71
N VAL A 110 1.10 -1.23 26.65
CA VAL A 110 1.37 -1.27 28.09
C VAL A 110 0.97 -2.64 28.64
N ALA A 111 1.81 -3.23 29.50
CA ALA A 111 1.48 -4.49 30.16
C ALA A 111 0.36 -4.31 31.20
N PRO A 112 -0.48 -5.34 31.45
CA PRO A 112 -0.43 -6.68 30.88
C PRO A 112 -0.94 -6.75 29.44
N ILE A 113 -0.23 -7.49 28.58
CA ILE A 113 -0.58 -7.68 27.16
C ILE A 113 -1.54 -8.85 27.03
N ASP A 114 -2.71 -8.61 26.44
CA ASP A 114 -3.69 -9.63 26.11
C ASP A 114 -3.58 -10.14 24.65
N TRP A 115 -4.49 -11.01 24.23
CA TRP A 115 -4.46 -11.54 22.85
C TRP A 115 -4.83 -10.49 21.80
N LEU A 116 -5.70 -9.52 22.15
CA LEU A 116 -6.20 -8.48 21.26
C LEU A 116 -5.11 -7.43 21.01
N ASP A 117 -4.36 -7.09 22.05
CA ASP A 117 -3.12 -6.30 22.03
C ASP A 117 -2.11 -6.90 21.05
N MET A 118 -1.88 -8.21 21.15
CA MET A 118 -1.00 -8.93 20.23
C MET A 118 -1.53 -8.91 18.78
N LEU A 119 -2.84 -9.11 18.59
CA LEU A 119 -3.45 -9.05 17.25
C LEU A 119 -3.28 -7.65 16.65
N PHE A 120 -3.56 -6.60 17.41
CA PHE A 120 -3.35 -5.21 17.01
C PHE A 120 -1.89 -4.96 16.63
N TYR A 121 -0.95 -5.36 17.49
CA TYR A 121 0.49 -5.18 17.25
C TYR A 121 0.93 -5.88 15.96
N LEU A 122 0.55 -7.14 15.77
CA LEU A 122 0.86 -7.89 14.55
C LEU A 122 0.23 -7.26 13.31
N ALA A 123 -1.01 -6.77 13.41
CA ALA A 123 -1.67 -6.10 12.31
C ALA A 123 -1.02 -4.76 11.94
N LYS A 124 -0.34 -4.08 12.87
CA LYS A 124 0.48 -2.88 12.58
C LYS A 124 1.81 -3.21 11.88
N LEU A 125 2.24 -4.47 11.85
CA LEU A 125 3.38 -4.93 11.03
C LEU A 125 2.97 -5.21 9.56
N ASP A 126 1.98 -4.47 9.06
CA ASP A 126 1.36 -4.65 7.75
C ASP A 126 2.33 -4.41 6.57
N HIS A 127 3.39 -3.62 6.79
CA HIS A 127 4.48 -3.38 5.84
C HIS A 127 5.15 -4.67 5.37
N LEU A 128 5.13 -5.74 6.18
CA LEU A 128 5.64 -7.06 5.80
C LEU A 128 4.88 -7.67 4.62
N ILE A 129 3.66 -7.19 4.33
CA ILE A 129 2.83 -7.64 3.20
C ILE A 129 2.71 -6.54 2.14
N SER A 130 2.47 -5.29 2.53
CA SER A 130 2.25 -4.20 1.57
C SER A 130 3.50 -3.84 0.77
N VAL A 131 4.69 -3.86 1.39
CA VAL A 131 5.94 -3.55 0.69
C VAL A 131 6.25 -4.60 -0.39
N PRO A 132 6.21 -5.92 -0.11
CA PRO A 132 6.29 -6.93 -1.17
C PRO A 132 5.21 -6.78 -2.24
N ALA A 133 3.97 -6.45 -1.87
CA ALA A 133 2.90 -6.23 -2.85
C ALA A 133 3.27 -5.11 -3.85
N ILE A 134 3.63 -3.93 -3.34
CA ILE A 134 4.03 -2.79 -4.17
C ILE A 134 5.27 -3.11 -5.01
N PHE A 135 6.22 -3.88 -4.48
CA PHE A 135 7.36 -4.36 -5.26
C PHE A 135 6.92 -5.23 -6.46
N PHE A 136 5.96 -6.14 -6.28
CA PHE A 136 5.39 -6.89 -7.42
C PHE A 136 4.67 -5.99 -8.41
N LEU A 137 3.96 -4.94 -7.96
CA LEU A 137 3.36 -3.95 -8.86
C LEU A 137 4.43 -3.24 -9.70
N LEU A 138 5.57 -2.88 -9.11
CA LEU A 138 6.69 -2.30 -9.85
C LEU A 138 7.21 -3.28 -10.92
N LEU A 139 7.31 -4.57 -10.61
CA LEU A 139 7.69 -5.60 -11.59
C LEU A 139 6.67 -5.75 -12.72
N VAL A 140 5.37 -5.58 -12.45
CA VAL A 140 4.33 -5.53 -13.49
C VAL A 140 4.60 -4.39 -14.47
N LEU A 141 4.77 -3.17 -13.96
CA LEU A 141 5.00 -1.98 -14.78
C LEU A 141 6.25 -2.13 -15.65
N ARG A 142 7.35 -2.64 -15.07
CA ARG A 142 8.60 -2.89 -15.81
C ARG A 142 8.42 -3.94 -16.90
N ALA A 143 7.74 -5.04 -16.60
CA ALA A 143 7.51 -6.10 -17.57
C ALA A 143 6.62 -5.65 -18.73
N PHE A 144 5.58 -4.85 -18.47
CA PHE A 144 4.71 -4.32 -19.53
C PHE A 144 5.42 -3.25 -20.38
N HIS A 145 6.25 -2.40 -19.78
CA HIS A 145 7.08 -1.46 -20.52
C HIS A 145 8.02 -2.19 -21.50
N GLN A 146 8.74 -3.20 -21.02
CA GLN A 146 9.66 -3.99 -21.86
C GLN A 146 8.94 -4.72 -22.99
N GLN A 147 7.72 -5.22 -22.75
CA GLN A 147 6.90 -5.84 -23.79
C GLN A 147 6.43 -4.83 -24.84
N LEU A 148 6.17 -3.59 -24.44
CA LEU A 148 5.78 -2.53 -25.36
C LEU A 148 6.95 -2.10 -26.24
N ASP A 149 8.14 -1.89 -25.64
CA ASP A 149 9.36 -1.54 -26.38
C ASP A 149 9.68 -2.60 -27.43
N ALA A 150 9.68 -3.88 -27.03
CA ALA A 150 9.95 -5.00 -27.94
C ALA A 150 8.94 -5.12 -29.09
N ARG A 151 7.68 -4.72 -28.87
CA ARG A 151 6.65 -4.67 -29.94
C ARG A 151 6.94 -3.54 -30.91
N ASN A 152 7.22 -2.33 -30.40
CA ASN A 152 7.52 -1.16 -31.22
C ASN A 152 8.77 -1.38 -32.09
N ASP A 153 9.79 -2.07 -31.57
CA ASP A 153 11.00 -2.41 -32.33
C ASP A 153 10.75 -3.46 -33.44
N SER A 154 9.65 -4.24 -33.33
CA SER A 154 9.31 -5.32 -34.25
C SER A 154 8.35 -4.93 -35.38
N GLU A 155 7.64 -3.82 -35.26
CA GLU A 155 6.79 -3.27 -36.32
C GLU A 155 7.60 -2.28 -37.18
N PRO A 156 7.84 -2.56 -38.48
CA PRO A 156 8.51 -1.59 -39.34
C PRO A 156 7.62 -0.35 -39.49
N LEU A 157 8.23 0.84 -39.46
CA LEU A 157 7.57 2.11 -39.73
C LEU A 157 6.83 2.01 -41.09
N ALA A 158 5.50 1.92 -41.04
CA ALA A 158 4.62 1.93 -42.20
C ALA A 158 4.60 3.30 -42.87
#